data_AF-A0A7V8ZS52-F1
#
_entry.id   AF-A0A7V8ZS52-F1
#
_cell.length_a   1.000
_cell.length_b   1.000
_cell.length_c   1.000
_cell.angle_alpha   90.00
_cell.angle_beta   90.00
_cell.angle_gamma   90.00
#
_symmetry.space_group_name_H-M   'P 1'
#
loop_
_entity.id
_entity.type
_entity.pdbx_description
1 polymer ?
#
loop_
_entity_poly.entity_id
_entity_poly.type
_entity_poly.pdbx_seq_one_letter_code
_entity_poly.pdbx_strand_id
1 'polypeptide(L)'
;MDDPFLWGGLLNATLVMLSSFQFGRSMGNEGNWSTMVVDVNLMLVPDPRDADSKALTRVAKAFNELKKRKALQFLSERRMREMAYRRGSKEAALESLSDVSELEMPDRRELDDAVLQLIGIKSRAERKTMIDALYAYLREFFEATRQKEEKAIANKNTSKRRAAASPNDIADQIYQQLSEHEPRWLRHYDPDFVSSYRDYMVYETPDDGEPM
;
A
#
# COMPACT_ATOMS: atom_id res chain seq x y z
N MET A 1 -0.88 -36.43 11.70
CA MET A 1 -1.12 -35.18 10.96
C MET A 1 -1.07 -33.95 11.87
N ASP A 2 -0.65 -34.11 13.13
CA ASP A 2 -0.57 -33.05 14.14
C ASP A 2 0.88 -32.62 14.38
N ASP A 3 1.63 -32.33 13.30
CA ASP A 3 2.95 -31.71 13.45
C ASP A 3 2.78 -30.18 13.56
N PRO A 4 3.07 -29.56 14.73
CA PRO A 4 2.93 -28.13 14.89
C PRO A 4 3.84 -27.33 13.96
N PHE A 5 5.00 -27.89 13.56
CA PHE A 5 5.92 -27.23 12.66
C PHE A 5 5.42 -27.22 11.22
N LEU A 6 4.75 -28.30 10.80
CA LEU A 6 4.10 -28.35 9.50
C LEU A 6 3.00 -27.29 9.41
N TRP A 7 2.04 -27.30 10.35
CA TRP A 7 0.95 -26.32 10.36
C TRP A 7 1.45 -24.89 10.53
N GLY A 8 2.44 -24.68 11.40
CA GLY A 8 3.09 -23.39 11.54
C GLY A 8 3.72 -22.90 10.24
N GLY A 9 4.36 -23.79 9.48
CA GLY A 9 4.92 -23.48 8.17
C GLY A 9 3.87 -23.16 7.12
N LEU A 10 2.81 -23.99 7.02
CA LEU A 10 1.72 -23.77 6.08
C LEU A 10 1.02 -22.43 6.32
N LEU A 11 0.72 -22.10 7.58
CA LEU A 11 0.02 -20.86 7.95
C LEU A 11 0.91 -19.62 7.86
N ASN A 12 2.24 -19.76 7.94
CA ASN A 12 3.19 -18.66 7.74
C ASN A 12 3.63 -18.49 6.27
N ALA A 13 3.16 -19.35 5.36
CA ALA A 13 3.43 -19.23 3.95
C ALA A 13 2.90 -17.89 3.42
N THR A 14 3.66 -17.27 2.54
CA THR A 14 3.30 -16.00 1.90
C THR A 14 2.05 -16.14 1.04
N LEU A 15 1.79 -17.34 0.49
CA LEU A 15 0.54 -17.64 -0.19
C LEU A 15 -0.69 -17.56 0.73
N VAL A 16 -0.59 -18.05 1.97
CA VAL A 16 -1.69 -17.99 2.95
C VAL A 16 -1.92 -16.55 3.43
N MET A 17 -0.85 -15.76 3.54
CA MET A 17 -0.98 -14.32 3.77
C MET A 17 -1.75 -13.62 2.65
N LEU A 18 -1.47 -13.91 1.38
CA LEU A 18 -2.28 -13.38 0.27
C LEU A 18 -3.75 -13.77 0.40
N SER A 19 -4.01 -15.02 0.80
CA SER A 19 -5.38 -15.44 1.06
C SER A 19 -6.02 -14.61 2.17
N SER A 20 -5.29 -14.23 3.21
CA SER A 20 -5.80 -13.34 4.25
C SER A 20 -6.11 -11.93 3.74
N PHE A 21 -5.38 -11.43 2.74
CA PHE A 21 -5.71 -10.14 2.11
C PHE A 21 -6.93 -10.22 1.20
N GLN A 22 -7.14 -11.36 0.55
CA GLN A 22 -8.28 -11.56 -0.34
C GLN A 22 -9.61 -11.65 0.40
N PHE A 23 -9.64 -12.37 1.53
CA PHE A 23 -10.88 -12.62 2.27
C PHE A 23 -11.01 -11.79 3.54
N GLY A 24 -9.89 -11.33 4.10
CA GLY A 24 -9.89 -10.44 5.25
C GLY A 24 -10.36 -9.04 4.89
N ARG A 25 -10.70 -8.27 5.93
CA ARG A 25 -11.20 -6.90 5.77
C ARG A 25 -10.09 -5.91 6.05
N SER A 26 -9.93 -4.93 5.18
CA SER A 26 -9.10 -3.77 5.48
C SER A 26 -9.72 -2.97 6.62
N MET A 27 -8.91 -2.66 7.63
CA MET A 27 -9.30 -1.91 8.81
C MET A 27 -8.63 -0.53 8.78
N GLY A 28 -9.42 0.47 8.39
CA GLY A 28 -8.96 1.86 8.30
C GLY A 28 -8.03 2.12 7.12
N ASN A 29 -7.36 3.27 7.15
CA ASN A 29 -6.49 3.75 6.08
C ASN A 29 -5.01 3.36 6.26
N GLU A 30 -4.69 2.60 7.31
CA GLU A 30 -3.32 2.34 7.80
C GLU A 30 -2.85 0.91 7.51
N GLY A 31 -3.30 0.32 6.40
CA GLY A 31 -2.82 -0.98 5.96
C GLY A 31 -3.12 -2.16 6.89
N ASN A 32 -3.90 -1.94 7.95
CA ASN A 32 -4.23 -2.96 8.94
C ASN A 32 -5.32 -3.87 8.38
N TRP A 33 -5.26 -5.16 8.69
CA TRP A 33 -6.27 -6.13 8.29
C TRP A 33 -6.80 -6.85 9.51
N SER A 34 -8.10 -7.14 9.49
CA SER A 34 -8.72 -8.02 10.47
C SER A 34 -9.16 -9.29 9.78
N THR A 35 -8.69 -10.41 10.30
CA THR A 35 -9.15 -11.75 9.92
C THR A 35 -10.08 -12.24 11.02
N MET A 36 -11.37 -12.29 10.74
CA MET A 36 -12.39 -12.85 11.62
C MET A 36 -12.52 -14.36 11.39
N VAL A 37 -13.17 -15.07 12.31
CA VAL A 37 -13.41 -16.52 12.18
C VAL A 37 -14.10 -16.88 10.87
N VAL A 38 -15.04 -16.04 10.39
CA VAL A 38 -15.72 -16.25 9.10
C VAL A 38 -14.76 -16.13 7.92
N ASP A 39 -13.75 -15.26 8.00
CA ASP A 39 -12.76 -15.08 6.93
C ASP A 39 -11.80 -16.27 6.89
N VAL A 40 -11.42 -16.81 8.06
CA VAL A 40 -10.58 -18.01 8.17
C VAL A 40 -11.21 -19.21 7.45
N ASN A 41 -12.54 -19.35 7.52
CA ASN A 41 -13.26 -20.42 6.82
C ASN A 41 -13.23 -20.28 5.29
N LEU A 42 -12.94 -19.08 4.76
CA LEU A 42 -12.84 -18.82 3.33
C LEU A 42 -11.40 -18.86 2.82
N MET A 43 -10.41 -18.80 3.71
CA MET A 43 -9.00 -18.75 3.33
C MET A 43 -8.57 -20.02 2.60
N LEU A 44 -7.83 -19.82 1.51
CA LEU A 44 -7.13 -20.86 0.77
C LEU A 44 -5.85 -21.21 1.53
N VAL A 45 -5.83 -22.41 2.10
CA VAL A 45 -4.68 -22.96 2.83
C VAL A 45 -4.21 -24.22 2.10
N PRO A 46 -2.90 -24.41 1.90
CA PRO A 46 -2.37 -25.65 1.34
C PRO A 46 -2.84 -26.88 2.13
N ASP A 47 -3.31 -27.90 1.41
CA ASP A 47 -3.72 -29.17 2.00
C ASP A 47 -2.53 -30.14 2.08
N PRO A 48 -2.07 -30.54 3.28
CA PRO A 48 -0.96 -31.47 3.42
C PRO A 48 -1.33 -32.94 3.18
N ARG A 49 -2.62 -33.30 3.04
CA ARG A 49 -3.08 -34.70 3.04
C ARG A 49 -2.57 -35.52 1.86
N ASP A 50 -2.45 -34.90 0.70
CA ASP A 50 -2.05 -35.56 -0.55
C ASP A 50 -0.57 -35.36 -0.89
N ALA A 51 0.18 -34.67 -0.02
CA ALA A 51 1.57 -34.31 -0.27
C ALA A 51 2.55 -35.45 0.08
N ASP A 52 3.68 -35.50 -0.63
CA ASP A 52 4.77 -36.43 -0.29
C ASP A 52 5.36 -36.11 1.09
N SER A 53 5.66 -37.15 1.85
CA SER A 53 6.33 -37.11 3.16
C SER A 53 7.59 -36.24 3.19
N LYS A 54 8.35 -36.20 2.09
CA LYS A 54 9.53 -35.33 1.97
C LYS A 54 9.17 -33.85 1.91
N ALA A 55 8.09 -33.50 1.21
CA ALA A 55 7.60 -32.13 1.13
C ALA A 55 7.09 -31.65 2.49
N LEU A 56 6.34 -32.50 3.21
CA LEU A 56 5.88 -32.23 4.57
C LEU A 56 7.05 -31.93 5.52
N THR A 57 8.07 -32.81 5.50
CA THR A 57 9.28 -32.64 6.33
C THR A 57 10.04 -31.36 5.97
N ARG A 58 10.10 -31.02 4.68
CA ARG A 58 10.79 -29.81 4.21
C ARG A 58 10.10 -28.54 4.73
N VAL A 59 8.77 -28.48 4.70
CA VAL A 59 8.00 -27.35 5.25
C VAL A 59 8.23 -27.21 6.75
N ALA A 60 8.11 -28.30 7.50
CA ALA A 60 8.33 -28.29 8.95
C ALA A 60 9.75 -27.81 9.31
N LYS A 61 10.76 -28.28 8.56
CA LYS A 61 12.15 -27.85 8.74
C LYS A 61 12.35 -26.38 8.40
N ALA A 62 11.83 -25.92 7.25
CA ALA A 62 11.95 -24.53 6.83
C ALA A 62 11.32 -23.57 7.86
N PHE A 63 10.14 -23.92 8.39
CA PHE A 63 9.51 -23.14 9.45
C PHE A 63 10.31 -23.17 10.75
N ASN A 64 10.87 -24.33 11.12
CA ASN A 64 11.71 -24.44 12.31
C ASN A 64 12.97 -23.58 12.21
N GLU A 65 13.53 -23.38 11.02
CA GLU A 65 14.62 -22.41 10.81
C GLU A 65 14.12 -20.97 10.89
N LEU A 66 13.01 -20.65 10.21
CA LEU A 66 12.44 -19.30 10.17
C LEU A 66 12.13 -18.74 11.57
N LYS A 67 11.57 -19.57 12.46
CA LYS A 67 11.23 -19.14 13.83
C LYS A 67 12.43 -18.85 14.73
N LYS A 68 13.66 -19.20 14.33
CA LYS A 68 14.87 -18.97 15.14
C LYS A 68 15.27 -17.50 15.17
N ARG A 69 14.84 -16.72 14.17
CA ARG A 69 15.08 -15.27 14.12
C ARG A 69 13.83 -14.49 14.49
N LYS A 70 14.03 -13.21 14.81
CA LYS A 70 12.94 -12.25 14.92
C LYS A 70 12.37 -11.96 13.53
N ALA A 71 11.05 -11.95 13.40
CA ALA A 71 10.38 -11.54 12.18
C ALA A 71 10.65 -10.06 11.89
N LEU A 72 10.92 -9.74 10.62
CA LEU A 72 11.08 -8.38 10.14
C LEU A 72 9.76 -7.87 9.54
N GLN A 73 9.72 -6.58 9.22
CA GLN A 73 8.63 -5.98 8.46
C GLN A 73 8.85 -6.24 6.95
N PHE A 74 7.78 -6.22 6.15
CA PHE A 74 7.90 -6.35 4.69
C PHE A 74 8.49 -5.11 4.01
N LEU A 75 8.37 -3.95 4.64
CA LEU A 75 9.17 -2.77 4.32
C LEU A 75 10.28 -2.63 5.36
N SER A 76 11.44 -2.16 4.94
CA SER A 76 12.58 -1.98 5.83
C SER A 76 12.31 -0.92 6.91
N GLU A 77 13.03 -1.00 8.03
CA GLU A 77 12.94 0.01 9.09
C GLU A 77 13.32 1.40 8.56
N ARG A 78 14.33 1.46 7.70
CA ARG A 78 14.72 2.67 6.96
C ARG A 78 13.55 3.23 6.15
N ARG A 79 12.91 2.42 5.30
CA ARG A 79 11.76 2.88 4.49
C ARG A 79 10.60 3.35 5.38
N MET A 80 10.27 2.62 6.44
CA MET A 80 9.18 2.98 7.35
C MET A 80 9.38 4.35 8.02
N ARG A 81 10.64 4.72 8.34
CA ARG A 81 10.96 5.97 9.04
C ARG A 81 11.31 7.15 8.13
N GLU A 82 11.47 6.91 6.85
CA GLU A 82 11.95 7.89 5.87
C GLU A 82 11.22 9.24 5.93
N MET A 83 9.90 9.25 5.79
CA MET A 83 9.11 10.48 5.79
C MET A 83 9.24 11.27 7.10
N ALA A 84 9.29 10.58 8.24
CA ALA A 84 9.42 11.23 9.55
C ALA A 84 10.82 11.82 9.75
N TYR A 85 11.86 11.11 9.32
CA TYR A 85 13.25 11.53 9.52
C TYR A 85 13.66 12.67 8.58
N ARG A 86 13.26 12.59 7.30
CA ARG A 86 13.50 13.69 6.34
C ARG A 86 12.78 14.98 6.74
N ARG A 87 11.56 14.88 7.28
CA ARG A 87 10.84 16.05 7.83
C ARG A 87 11.53 16.67 9.05
N GLY A 88 12.28 15.87 9.80
CA GLY A 88 13.02 16.30 10.98
C GLY A 88 14.48 16.66 10.72
N SER A 89 14.94 16.68 9.46
CA SER A 89 16.34 16.88 9.07
C SER A 89 17.29 15.92 9.79
N LYS A 90 16.92 14.63 9.83
CA LYS A 90 17.66 13.54 10.49
C LYS A 90 18.22 12.53 9.48
N GLU A 91 18.79 12.99 8.38
CA GLU A 91 19.30 12.17 7.28
C GLU A 91 20.38 11.19 7.77
N ALA A 92 21.38 11.67 8.51
CA ALA A 92 22.44 10.81 9.05
C ALA A 92 21.91 9.66 9.95
N ALA A 93 20.79 9.89 10.66
CA ALA A 93 20.16 8.87 11.48
C ALA A 93 19.21 7.96 10.69
N LEU A 94 18.81 8.35 9.47
CA LEU A 94 18.03 7.52 8.55
C LEU A 94 18.96 6.54 7.84
N GLU A 95 20.10 7.01 7.32
CA GLU A 95 21.14 6.19 6.66
C GLU A 95 21.71 5.09 7.57
N SER A 96 21.69 5.28 8.89
CA SER A 96 22.17 4.29 9.85
C SER A 96 21.16 3.16 10.13
N LEU A 97 19.92 3.28 9.65
CA LEU A 97 18.89 2.25 9.83
C LEU A 97 19.03 1.12 8.82
N SER A 98 18.66 -0.08 9.26
CA SER A 98 18.64 -1.27 8.41
C SER A 98 17.65 -1.10 7.26
N ASP A 99 18.09 -1.50 6.07
CA ASP A 99 17.26 -1.59 4.87
C ASP A 99 16.76 -2.99 4.58
N VAL A 100 17.07 -3.92 5.45
CA VAL A 100 16.74 -5.32 5.25
C VAL A 100 15.28 -5.53 5.60
N SER A 101 14.57 -6.22 4.71
CA SER A 101 13.14 -6.57 4.87
C SER A 101 12.93 -8.07 4.99
N GLU A 102 11.76 -8.48 5.49
CA GLU A 102 11.36 -9.89 5.60
C GLU A 102 11.37 -10.62 4.24
N LEU A 103 11.05 -9.93 3.14
CA LEU A 103 11.02 -10.49 1.78
C LEU A 103 12.42 -10.76 1.20
N GLU A 104 13.48 -10.31 1.85
CA GLU A 104 14.87 -10.60 1.47
C GLU A 104 15.43 -11.81 2.22
N MET A 105 14.70 -12.31 3.22
CA MET A 105 15.21 -13.36 4.08
C MET A 105 15.23 -14.72 3.35
N PRO A 106 16.39 -15.41 3.35
CA PRO A 106 16.53 -16.67 2.62
C PRO A 106 15.70 -17.80 3.25
N ASP A 107 15.50 -17.78 4.57
CA ASP A 107 14.66 -18.76 5.27
C ASP A 107 13.17 -18.61 4.93
N ARG A 108 12.69 -17.38 4.73
CA ARG A 108 11.35 -17.06 4.27
C ARG A 108 11.13 -17.60 2.86
N ARG A 109 12.09 -17.34 1.96
CA ARG A 109 12.08 -17.90 0.60
C ARG A 109 12.12 -19.42 0.59
N GLU A 110 12.88 -20.04 1.48
CA GLU A 110 12.93 -21.51 1.59
C GLU A 110 11.59 -22.09 2.07
N LEU A 111 10.91 -21.43 3.02
CA LEU A 111 9.57 -21.83 3.44
C LEU A 111 8.58 -21.78 2.27
N ASP A 112 8.56 -20.67 1.53
CA ASP A 112 7.65 -20.51 0.40
C ASP A 112 7.97 -21.48 -0.75
N ASP A 113 9.26 -21.78 -1.01
CA ASP A 113 9.65 -22.82 -1.99
C ASP A 113 9.19 -24.21 -1.55
N ALA A 114 9.30 -24.54 -0.26
CA ALA A 114 8.84 -25.80 0.28
C ALA A 114 7.32 -25.95 0.19
N VAL A 115 6.57 -24.88 0.45
CA VAL A 115 5.09 -24.86 0.35
C VAL A 115 4.65 -24.98 -1.10
N LEU A 116 5.28 -24.27 -2.04
CA LEU A 116 4.98 -24.41 -3.47
C LEU A 116 5.28 -25.84 -3.99
N GLN A 117 6.35 -26.46 -3.49
CA GLN A 117 6.63 -27.86 -3.79
C GLN A 117 5.53 -28.78 -3.24
N LEU A 118 5.08 -28.53 -2.00
CA LEU A 118 4.04 -29.31 -1.32
C LEU A 118 2.73 -29.31 -2.11
N ILE A 119 2.30 -28.16 -2.65
CA ILE A 119 1.07 -28.06 -3.46
C ILE A 119 1.23 -28.58 -4.90
N GLY A 120 2.39 -29.15 -5.24
CA GLY A 120 2.60 -29.86 -6.50
C GLY A 120 3.40 -29.12 -7.57
N ILE A 121 3.97 -27.93 -7.30
CA ILE A 121 4.83 -27.24 -8.27
C ILE A 121 6.21 -27.90 -8.29
N LYS A 122 6.41 -28.82 -9.24
CA LYS A 122 7.60 -29.69 -9.30
C LYS A 122 8.86 -28.96 -9.74
N SER A 123 8.74 -28.03 -10.68
CA SER A 123 9.89 -27.30 -11.25
C SER A 123 10.43 -26.27 -10.26
N ARG A 124 11.71 -26.41 -9.89
CA ARG A 124 12.39 -25.43 -9.02
C ARG A 124 12.49 -24.05 -9.70
N ALA A 125 12.69 -24.02 -11.02
CA ALA A 125 12.76 -22.77 -11.77
C ALA A 125 11.40 -22.04 -11.73
N GLU A 126 10.31 -22.79 -11.90
CA GLU A 126 8.94 -22.26 -11.83
C GLU A 126 8.63 -21.71 -10.43
N ARG A 127 8.92 -22.48 -9.37
CA ARG A 127 8.74 -22.00 -7.99
C ARG A 127 9.52 -20.72 -7.72
N LYS A 128 10.76 -20.63 -8.19
CA LYS A 128 11.57 -19.40 -8.07
C LYS A 128 10.89 -18.22 -8.76
N THR A 129 10.43 -18.39 -10.00
CA THR A 129 9.72 -17.35 -10.75
C THR A 129 8.45 -16.90 -10.03
N MET A 130 7.67 -17.84 -9.50
CA MET A 130 6.45 -17.53 -8.74
C MET A 130 6.77 -16.76 -7.45
N ILE A 131 7.80 -17.16 -6.69
CA ILE A 131 8.23 -16.47 -5.47
C ILE A 131 8.72 -15.06 -5.80
N ASP A 132 9.51 -14.89 -6.86
CA ASP A 132 10.01 -13.58 -7.27
C ASP A 132 8.86 -12.64 -7.67
N ALA A 133 7.88 -13.14 -8.44
CA ALA A 133 6.69 -12.39 -8.80
C ALA A 133 5.83 -12.04 -7.57
N LEU A 134 5.63 -13.00 -6.67
CA LEU A 134 4.89 -12.83 -5.42
C LEU A 134 5.53 -11.75 -4.55
N TYR A 135 6.85 -11.78 -4.40
CA TYR A 135 7.57 -10.83 -3.57
C TYR A 135 7.65 -9.44 -4.21
N ALA A 136 7.73 -9.37 -5.54
CA ALA A 136 7.62 -8.10 -6.26
C ALA A 136 6.25 -7.45 -6.00
N TYR A 137 5.18 -8.22 -6.16
CA TYR A 137 3.82 -7.77 -5.87
C TYR A 137 3.66 -7.30 -4.42
N LEU A 138 4.14 -8.07 -3.44
CA LEU A 138 4.02 -7.68 -2.03
C LEU A 138 4.80 -6.41 -1.71
N ARG A 139 6.00 -6.24 -2.26
CA ARG A 139 6.76 -4.98 -2.08
C ARG A 139 5.94 -3.79 -2.59
N GLU A 140 5.38 -3.89 -3.79
CA GLU A 140 4.56 -2.84 -4.38
C GLU A 140 3.29 -2.58 -3.56
N PHE A 141 2.61 -3.64 -3.12
CA PHE A 141 1.40 -3.56 -2.30
C PHE A 141 1.64 -2.81 -0.98
N PHE A 142 2.70 -3.18 -0.25
CA PHE A 142 3.03 -2.53 1.02
C PHE A 142 3.56 -1.10 0.81
N GLU A 143 4.31 -0.86 -0.27
CA GLU A 143 4.76 0.48 -0.63
C GLU A 143 3.58 1.42 -0.95
N ALA A 144 2.63 0.96 -1.76
CA ALA A 144 1.42 1.73 -2.07
C ALA A 144 0.59 2.03 -0.81
N THR A 145 0.51 1.06 0.10
CA THR A 145 -0.16 1.22 1.40
C THR A 145 0.55 2.26 2.26
N ARG A 146 1.89 2.18 2.35
CA ARG A 146 2.72 3.14 3.09
C ARG A 146 2.58 4.56 2.53
N GLN A 147 2.56 4.73 1.21
CA GLN A 147 2.36 6.03 0.59
C GLN A 147 0.98 6.63 0.90
N LYS A 148 -0.08 5.81 0.96
CA LYS A 148 -1.41 6.26 1.39
C LYS A 148 -1.41 6.75 2.84
N GLU A 149 -0.75 6.02 3.74
CA GLU A 149 -0.57 6.46 5.13
C GLU A 149 0.21 7.77 5.23
N GLU A 150 1.30 7.91 4.46
CA GLU A 150 2.11 9.12 4.46
C GLU A 150 1.29 10.35 4.02
N LYS A 151 0.43 10.18 3.01
CA LYS A 151 -0.53 11.20 2.57
C LYS A 151 -1.56 11.49 3.67
N ALA A 152 -2.11 10.48 4.32
CA ALA A 152 -3.07 10.67 5.42
C ALA A 152 -2.46 11.44 6.60
N ILE A 153 -1.20 11.12 6.98
CA ILE A 153 -0.45 11.85 8.00
C ILE A 153 -0.21 13.30 7.58
N ALA A 154 0.16 13.53 6.32
CA ALA A 154 0.34 14.89 5.78
C ALA A 154 -0.97 15.69 5.89
N ASN A 155 -2.08 15.13 5.41
CA ASN A 155 -3.40 15.75 5.47
C ASN A 155 -3.82 16.07 6.90
N LYS A 156 -3.66 15.12 7.84
CA LYS A 156 -3.95 15.31 9.26
C LYS A 156 -3.13 16.45 9.87
N ASN A 157 -1.85 16.58 9.52
CA ASN A 157 -1.01 17.66 10.00
C ASN A 157 -1.42 19.02 9.43
N THR A 158 -1.83 19.07 8.16
CA THR A 158 -2.39 20.29 7.54
C THR A 158 -3.71 20.69 8.18
N SER A 159 -4.65 19.75 8.35
CA SER A 159 -5.96 19.97 8.98
C SER A 159 -5.90 20.25 10.48
N LYS A 160 -4.82 19.89 11.18
CA LYS A 160 -4.59 20.32 12.56
C LYS A 160 -4.04 21.75 12.66
N ARG A 161 -3.36 22.22 11.62
CA ARG A 161 -2.76 23.57 11.56
C ARG A 161 -3.73 24.62 11.02
N ARG A 162 -4.72 24.22 10.22
CA ARG A 162 -5.83 25.08 9.80
C ARG A 162 -7.07 24.69 10.61
N ALA A 163 -7.85 25.67 11.08
CA ALA A 163 -9.23 25.40 11.50
C ALA A 163 -9.97 24.65 10.38
N ALA A 164 -11.11 24.01 10.67
CA ALA A 164 -11.91 23.28 9.67
C ALA A 164 -11.89 24.00 8.32
N ALA A 165 -11.49 23.30 7.25
CA ALA A 165 -11.21 23.91 5.95
C ALA A 165 -12.38 24.83 5.57
N SER A 166 -12.07 26.12 5.36
CA SER A 166 -13.10 27.07 5.01
C SER A 166 -13.64 26.73 3.61
N PRO A 167 -14.87 27.14 3.27
CA PRO A 167 -15.37 27.01 1.90
C PRO A 167 -14.40 27.57 0.84
N ASN A 168 -13.63 28.62 1.19
CA ASN A 168 -12.62 29.20 0.32
C ASN A 168 -11.40 28.28 0.15
N ASP A 169 -10.91 27.64 1.21
CA ASP A 169 -9.81 26.66 1.10
C ASP A 169 -10.19 25.48 0.20
N ILE A 170 -11.44 25.02 0.27
CA ILE A 170 -11.95 23.94 -0.57
C ILE A 170 -12.06 24.41 -2.03
N ALA A 171 -12.58 25.62 -2.26
CA ALA A 171 -12.67 26.21 -3.58
C ALA A 171 -11.28 26.37 -4.23
N ASP A 172 -10.28 26.85 -3.47
CA ASP A 172 -8.91 27.01 -3.93
C ASP A 172 -8.26 25.66 -4.30
N GLN A 173 -8.48 24.62 -3.49
CA GLN A 173 -7.97 23.27 -3.80
C GLN A 173 -8.60 22.69 -5.07
N ILE A 174 -9.93 22.82 -5.21
CA ILE A 174 -10.64 22.36 -6.42
C ILE A 174 -10.13 23.13 -7.64
N TYR A 175 -9.96 24.45 -7.52
CA TYR A 175 -9.44 25.30 -8.58
C TYR A 175 -8.02 24.87 -9.01
N GLN A 176 -7.12 24.64 -8.05
CA GLN A 176 -5.76 24.16 -8.36
C GLN A 176 -5.77 22.80 -9.06
N GLN A 177 -6.55 21.84 -8.55
CA GLN A 177 -6.64 20.51 -9.17
C GLN A 177 -7.17 20.58 -10.60
N LEU A 178 -8.23 21.37 -10.84
CA LEU A 178 -8.80 21.57 -12.16
C LEU A 178 -7.81 22.28 -13.10
N SER A 179 -7.10 23.29 -12.62
CA SER A 179 -6.09 24.00 -13.40
C SER A 179 -4.95 23.09 -13.88
N GLU A 180 -4.49 22.20 -13.00
CA GLU A 180 -3.37 21.30 -13.30
C GLU A 180 -3.75 20.11 -14.19
N HIS A 181 -4.93 19.52 -13.98
CA HIS A 181 -5.27 18.23 -14.60
C HIS A 181 -6.35 18.35 -15.68
N GLU A 182 -7.24 19.33 -15.59
CA GLU A 182 -8.44 19.46 -16.42
C GLU A 182 -8.71 20.94 -16.79
N PRO A 183 -7.72 21.67 -17.33
CA PRO A 183 -7.79 23.13 -17.49
C PRO A 183 -8.96 23.59 -18.37
N ARG A 184 -9.44 22.72 -19.27
CA ARG A 184 -10.59 22.97 -20.15
C ARG A 184 -11.91 23.29 -19.43
N TRP A 185 -12.03 22.93 -18.14
CA TRP A 185 -13.20 23.22 -17.32
C TRP A 185 -13.15 24.61 -16.69
N LEU A 186 -11.96 25.21 -16.60
CA LEU A 186 -11.77 26.58 -16.13
C LEU A 186 -11.78 27.50 -17.35
N ARG A 187 -12.91 28.18 -17.57
CA ARG A 187 -13.04 29.21 -18.61
C ARG A 187 -12.96 30.59 -17.97
N HIS A 188 -12.15 31.46 -18.55
CA HIS A 188 -12.05 32.85 -18.16
C HIS A 188 -13.12 33.68 -18.85
N TYR A 189 -13.69 34.66 -18.15
CA TYR A 189 -14.68 35.57 -18.74
C TYR A 189 -14.15 36.21 -20.03
N ASP A 190 -12.91 36.69 -20.03
CA ASP A 190 -12.16 37.10 -21.21
C ASP A 190 -10.89 36.22 -21.28
N PRO A 191 -10.59 35.52 -22.40
CA PRO A 191 -11.23 35.61 -23.73
C PRO A 191 -12.30 34.57 -24.03
N ASP A 192 -12.63 33.65 -23.11
CA ASP A 192 -13.42 32.47 -23.48
C ASP A 192 -14.92 32.76 -23.66
N PHE A 193 -15.44 33.82 -23.03
CA PHE A 193 -16.84 34.25 -23.17
C PHE A 193 -16.98 35.61 -23.87
N VAL A 194 -16.00 36.50 -23.72
CA VAL A 194 -15.96 37.79 -24.42
C VAL A 194 -15.13 37.67 -25.68
N SER A 195 -15.79 37.74 -26.83
CA SER A 195 -15.12 37.82 -28.12
C SER A 195 -14.62 39.25 -28.36
N SER A 196 -13.30 39.45 -28.39
CA SER A 196 -12.66 40.71 -28.79
C SER A 196 -13.00 41.18 -30.22
N TYR A 197 -13.64 40.33 -31.03
CA TYR A 197 -14.07 40.61 -32.40
C TYR A 197 -15.55 41.03 -32.54
N ARG A 198 -16.29 41.20 -31.44
CA ARG A 198 -17.69 41.66 -31.48
C ARG A 198 -17.80 43.05 -30.87
N ASP A 199 -18.50 43.95 -31.54
CA ASP A 199 -18.85 45.25 -30.98
C ASP A 199 -19.69 45.05 -29.72
N TYR A 200 -19.20 45.52 -28.58
CA TYR A 200 -19.95 45.52 -27.32
C TYR A 200 -20.31 46.96 -26.94
N MET A 201 -21.55 47.17 -26.52
CA MET A 201 -21.98 48.44 -25.92
C MET A 201 -21.56 48.44 -24.45
N VAL A 202 -20.58 49.28 -24.11
CA VAL A 202 -20.25 49.59 -22.72
C VAL A 202 -21.24 50.66 -22.25
N TYR A 203 -22.04 50.34 -21.24
CA TYR A 203 -22.84 51.32 -20.53
C TYR A 203 -22.10 51.67 -19.24
N GLU A 204 -21.76 52.94 -19.04
CA GLU A 204 -21.31 53.42 -17.75
C GLU A 204 -22.52 53.50 -16.82
N THR A 205 -22.52 52.70 -15.76
CA THR A 205 -23.49 52.84 -14.67
C THR A 205 -23.13 54.07 -13.84
N PRO A 206 -24.06 54.99 -13.59
CA PRO A 206 -23.85 56.13 -12.70
C PRO A 206 -23.43 55.68 -11.30
N ASP A 207 -22.50 56.41 -10.67
CA ASP A 207 -21.97 56.10 -9.33
C ASP A 207 -23.06 56.09 -8.23
N ASP A 208 -24.18 56.73 -8.49
CA ASP A 208 -25.32 56.94 -7.60
C ASP A 208 -26.51 55.99 -7.86
N GLY A 209 -26.42 55.11 -8.85
CA GLY A 209 -27.39 54.03 -9.06
C GLY A 209 -28.78 54.49 -9.53
N GLU A 210 -28.96 55.75 -9.92
CA GLU A 210 -30.20 56.17 -10.56
C GLU A 210 -30.17 55.86 -12.07
N PRO A 211 -31.18 55.16 -12.61
CA PRO A 211 -31.23 54.87 -14.04
C PRO A 211 -31.48 56.16 -14.84
N MET A 212 -30.74 56.33 -15.95
CA MET A 212 -31.03 57.35 -16.98
C MET A 212 -32.35 57.09 -17.69
#